data_AF-A0A8T5FB34-F1
#
_entry.id   AF-A0A8T5FB34-F1
#
_cell.length_a   1.000
_cell.length_b   1.000
_cell.length_c   1.000
_cell.angle_alpha   90.00
_cell.angle_beta   90.00
_cell.angle_gamma   90.00
#
_symmetry.space_group_name_H-M   'P 1'
#
loop_
_entity.id
_entity.type
_entity.pdbx_description
1 polymer ?
#
loop_
_entity_poly.entity_id
_entity_poly.type
_entity_poly.pdbx_seq_one_letter_code
_entity_poly.pdbx_strand_id
1 'polypeptide(L)'
;YSFSDDKRENKNLHIPKRFQTEQIEIARWDSMGKKSLREKWNDKWNVNGWFICKKGKDKKYNSIVFGRPKPFEFFIKHLKTGEIYFDSGMYHGNSRNYCQWRAAYSFWDTLIVETYS
;
A
#
# COMPACT_ATOMS: atom_id res chain seq x y z
N TYR A 1 13.85 -2.92 -9.85
CA TYR A 1 13.54 -3.69 -11.07
C TYR A 1 14.66 -4.68 -11.29
N SER A 2 14.29 -5.95 -11.45
CA SER A 2 15.18 -7.04 -11.82
C SER A 2 14.68 -7.57 -13.16
N PHE A 3 15.57 -7.65 -14.14
CA PHE A 3 15.20 -8.15 -15.46
C PHE A 3 14.93 -9.66 -15.40
N SER A 4 15.72 -10.42 -14.64
CA SER A 4 15.49 -11.85 -14.44
C SER A 4 14.11 -12.16 -13.85
N ASP A 5 13.66 -11.36 -12.88
CA ASP A 5 12.40 -11.59 -12.14
C ASP A 5 11.15 -11.04 -12.85
N ASP A 6 11.33 -10.27 -13.92
CA ASP A 6 10.23 -9.76 -14.74
C ASP A 6 9.50 -10.92 -15.43
N LYS A 7 8.19 -11.05 -15.15
CA LYS A 7 7.34 -12.13 -15.66
C LYS A 7 6.59 -11.80 -16.94
N ARG A 8 6.78 -10.61 -17.51
CA ARG A 8 6.13 -10.23 -18.77
C ARG A 8 6.62 -11.11 -19.92
N GLU A 9 5.68 -11.57 -20.72
CA GLU A 9 5.99 -12.23 -22.00
C GLU A 9 6.79 -11.27 -22.89
N ASN A 10 7.72 -11.82 -23.68
CA ASN A 10 8.54 -11.04 -24.62
C ASN A 10 9.33 -9.88 -23.98
N LYS A 11 9.68 -9.95 -22.69
CA LYS A 11 10.47 -8.90 -22.00
C LYS A 11 11.77 -8.52 -22.71
N ASN A 12 12.41 -9.47 -23.41
CA ASN A 12 13.62 -9.22 -24.21
C ASN A 12 13.39 -8.23 -25.37
N LEU A 13 12.16 -8.15 -25.89
CA LEU A 13 11.77 -7.25 -26.98
C LEU A 13 11.27 -5.91 -26.45
N HIS A 14 10.51 -5.93 -25.35
CA HIS A 14 9.85 -4.73 -24.81
C HIS A 14 10.75 -3.88 -23.91
N ILE A 15 11.75 -4.48 -23.26
CA ILE A 15 12.63 -3.76 -22.34
C ILE A 15 13.89 -3.31 -23.09
N PRO A 16 14.17 -2.00 -23.17
CA PRO A 16 15.40 -1.50 -23.80
C PRO A 16 16.64 -2.17 -23.21
N LYS A 17 17.64 -2.52 -24.03
CA LYS A 17 18.86 -3.24 -23.59
C LYS A 17 19.53 -2.64 -22.34
N ARG A 18 19.55 -1.31 -22.22
CA ARG A 18 20.11 -0.60 -21.04
C ARG A 18 19.39 -0.90 -19.72
N PHE A 19 18.14 -1.36 -19.77
CA PHE A 19 17.33 -1.73 -18.63
C PHE A 19 17.20 -3.26 -18.48
N GLN A 20 17.79 -4.05 -19.36
CA GLN A 20 17.92 -5.51 -19.22
C GLN A 20 19.08 -5.84 -18.27
N THR A 21 19.02 -5.30 -17.06
CA THR A 21 20.00 -5.48 -16.00
C THR A 21 19.29 -5.67 -14.67
N GLU A 22 20.07 -6.01 -13.65
CA GLU A 22 19.57 -6.30 -12.32
C GLU A 22 19.60 -5.08 -11.41
N GLN A 23 18.77 -5.12 -10.36
CA GLN A 23 18.80 -4.20 -9.23
C GLN A 23 18.65 -2.70 -9.60
N ILE A 24 17.92 -2.38 -10.66
CA ILE A 24 17.62 -0.99 -11.00
C ILE A 24 16.66 -0.41 -9.96
N GLU A 25 17.07 0.63 -9.24
CA GLU A 25 16.16 1.36 -8.35
C GLU A 25 15.12 2.13 -9.18
N ILE A 26 13.83 1.83 -8.97
CA ILE A 26 12.72 2.49 -9.68
C ILE A 26 12.02 3.54 -8.82
N ALA A 27 12.07 3.39 -7.49
CA ALA A 27 11.50 4.31 -6.53
C ALA A 27 12.11 4.05 -5.15
N ARG A 28 12.26 5.11 -4.37
CA ARG A 28 12.79 5.09 -3.01
C ARG A 28 11.90 5.91 -2.09
N TRP A 29 11.69 5.41 -0.88
CA TRP A 29 11.04 6.14 0.20
C TRP A 29 11.97 6.17 1.40
N ASP A 30 12.37 7.38 1.80
CA ASP A 30 13.16 7.55 3.01
C ASP A 30 12.29 7.34 4.24
N SER A 31 12.79 6.52 5.17
CA SER A 31 12.11 6.23 6.44
C SER A 31 12.38 7.29 7.51
N MET A 32 13.32 8.21 7.28
CA MET A 32 13.79 9.20 8.24
C MET A 32 13.80 10.59 7.62
N GLY A 33 13.71 11.62 8.47
CA GLY A 33 13.71 13.02 8.05
C GLY A 33 12.32 13.58 7.77
N LYS A 34 12.29 14.86 7.37
CA LYS A 34 11.06 15.61 7.12
C LYS A 34 10.37 15.11 5.85
N LYS A 35 9.05 14.96 5.89
CA LYS A 35 8.20 14.35 4.85
C LYS A 35 8.54 12.87 4.55
N SER A 36 9.24 12.20 5.46
CA SER A 36 9.56 10.78 5.36
C SER A 36 8.31 9.91 5.37
N LEU A 37 8.45 8.66 4.95
CA LEU A 37 7.36 7.70 5.00
C LEU A 37 6.91 7.44 6.45
N ARG A 38 7.84 7.46 7.40
CA ARG A 38 7.56 7.30 8.84
C ARG A 38 6.71 8.43 9.39
N GLU A 39 7.08 9.69 9.10
CA GLU A 39 6.31 10.87 9.52
C GLU A 39 4.89 10.79 8.96
N LYS A 40 4.76 10.62 7.63
CA LYS A 40 3.46 10.50 6.95
C LYS A 40 2.60 9.35 7.48
N TRP A 41 3.22 8.22 7.80
CA TRP A 41 2.51 7.09 8.38
C TRP A 41 2.00 7.42 9.78
N ASN A 42 2.87 7.93 10.64
CA ASN A 42 2.53 8.21 12.04
C ASN A 42 1.46 9.30 12.14
N ASP A 43 1.58 10.38 11.35
CA ASP A 43 0.60 11.46 11.33
C ASP A 43 -0.80 10.96 10.93
N LYS A 44 -0.87 9.97 10.04
CA LYS A 44 -2.12 9.43 9.54
C LYS A 44 -2.70 8.31 10.39
N TRP A 45 -1.86 7.37 10.82
CA TRP A 45 -2.28 6.08 11.38
C TRP A 45 -1.93 5.92 12.85
N ASN A 46 -1.03 6.73 13.42
CA ASN A 46 -0.54 6.59 14.78
C ASN A 46 -0.96 7.73 15.72
N VAL A 47 -2.07 8.41 15.41
CA VAL A 47 -2.65 9.46 16.26
C VAL A 47 -3.95 8.95 16.90
N ASN A 48 -5.05 8.94 16.15
CA ASN A 48 -6.38 8.58 16.66
C ASN A 48 -6.87 7.20 16.17
N GLY A 49 -6.02 6.45 15.46
CA GLY A 49 -6.41 5.19 14.85
C GLY A 49 -7.09 5.39 13.50
N TRP A 50 -8.01 4.50 13.17
CA TRP A 50 -8.69 4.50 11.88
C TRP A 50 -10.11 3.97 12.02
N PHE A 51 -10.95 4.29 11.04
CA PHE A 51 -12.29 3.74 10.94
C PHE A 51 -12.62 3.32 9.51
N ILE A 52 -13.57 2.40 9.38
CA ILE A 52 -14.15 2.02 8.09
C ILE A 52 -15.68 2.06 8.23
N CYS A 53 -16.35 2.77 7.32
CA CYS A 53 -17.79 2.67 7.18
C CYS A 53 -18.12 1.44 6.32
N LYS A 54 -18.83 0.47 6.89
CA LYS A 54 -19.22 -0.78 6.23
C LYS A 54 -20.53 -0.59 5.49
N LYS A 55 -20.67 -1.24 4.34
CA LYS A 55 -21.89 -1.24 3.54
C LYS A 55 -22.56 -2.60 3.58
N GLY A 56 -23.89 -2.60 3.69
CA GLY A 56 -24.71 -3.78 3.51
C GLY A 56 -24.79 -4.23 2.04
N LYS A 57 -25.49 -5.34 1.81
CA LYS A 57 -25.72 -5.87 0.45
C LYS A 57 -26.48 -4.86 -0.44
N ASP A 58 -27.30 -4.03 0.17
CA ASP A 58 -28.05 -2.92 -0.45
C ASP A 58 -27.19 -1.68 -0.76
N LYS A 59 -25.87 -1.75 -0.55
CA LYS A 59 -24.89 -0.67 -0.74
C LYS A 59 -25.07 0.55 0.18
N LYS A 60 -25.94 0.45 1.20
CA LYS A 60 -26.08 1.49 2.23
C LYS A 60 -25.11 1.26 3.36
N TYR A 61 -24.62 2.35 3.95
CA TYR A 61 -23.81 2.25 5.16
C TYR A 61 -24.69 1.78 6.31
N ASN A 62 -24.23 0.77 7.05
CA ASN A 62 -24.97 0.16 8.14
C ASN A 62 -24.16 -0.01 9.43
N SER A 63 -22.86 0.26 9.39
CA SER A 63 -22.02 0.26 10.58
C SER A 63 -20.73 1.04 10.33
N ILE A 64 -20.15 1.50 11.42
CA ILE A 64 -18.80 2.06 11.48
C ILE A 64 -17.96 1.19 12.41
N VAL A 65 -16.77 0.82 11.94
CA VAL A 65 -15.81 0.03 12.72
C VAL A 65 -14.57 0.85 13.00
N PHE A 66 -13.94 0.61 14.14
CA PHE A 66 -12.74 1.33 14.57
C PHE A 66 -11.59 0.37 14.83
N GLY A 67 -10.37 0.84 14.53
CA GLY A 67 -9.12 0.18 14.87
C GLY A 67 -8.17 1.14 15.58
N ARG A 68 -7.30 0.57 16.42
CA ARG A 68 -6.33 1.34 17.22
C ARG A 68 -5.26 2.03 16.35
N PRO A 69 -4.63 3.11 16.85
CA PRO A 69 -3.40 3.67 16.29
C PRO A 69 -2.35 2.60 15.99
N LYS A 70 -1.63 2.76 14.87
CA LYS A 70 -0.59 1.82 14.40
C LYS A 70 0.74 2.54 14.22
N PRO A 71 1.79 2.22 15.00
CA PRO A 71 3.10 2.82 14.82
C PRO A 71 3.74 2.35 13.50
N PHE A 72 4.75 3.07 13.02
CA PHE A 72 5.42 2.72 11.76
C PHE A 72 6.05 1.31 11.75
N GLU A 73 6.42 0.77 12.91
CA GLU A 73 6.94 -0.59 13.05
C GLU A 73 5.89 -1.65 12.66
N PHE A 74 4.61 -1.35 12.89
CA PHE A 74 3.51 -2.17 12.37
C PHE A 74 3.54 -2.19 10.84
N PHE A 75 3.67 -1.02 10.20
CA PHE A 75 3.78 -0.93 8.75
C PHE A 75 4.95 -1.75 8.21
N ILE A 76 6.16 -1.59 8.77
CA ILE A 76 7.34 -2.32 8.30
C ILE A 76 7.18 -3.84 8.48
N LYS A 77 6.61 -4.28 9.61
CA LYS A 77 6.34 -5.71 9.84
C LYS A 77 5.43 -6.27 8.74
N HIS A 78 4.32 -5.61 8.47
CA HIS A 78 3.30 -6.06 7.53
C HIS A 78 3.68 -5.82 6.06
N LEU A 79 4.61 -4.90 5.79
CA LEU A 79 5.23 -4.73 4.48
C LEU A 79 6.13 -5.92 4.12
N LYS A 80 6.90 -6.42 5.10
CA LYS A 80 7.81 -7.58 4.89
C LYS A 80 7.06 -8.89 4.64
N THR A 81 5.86 -9.04 5.18
CA THR A 81 5.01 -10.22 5.00
C THR A 81 4.10 -10.13 3.77
N GLY A 82 4.01 -8.94 3.14
CA GLY A 82 3.14 -8.69 1.98
C GLY A 82 1.68 -8.41 2.33
N GLU A 83 1.32 -8.33 3.61
CA GLU A 83 -0.02 -7.91 4.04
C GLU A 83 -0.30 -6.44 3.67
N ILE A 84 0.73 -5.60 3.78
CA ILE A 84 0.77 -4.27 3.20
C ILE A 84 1.69 -4.30 1.98
N TYR A 85 1.24 -3.73 0.86
CA TYR A 85 1.97 -3.76 -0.40
C TYR A 85 1.87 -2.43 -1.16
N PHE A 86 2.82 -2.21 -2.06
CA PHE A 86 2.86 -1.05 -2.93
C PHE A 86 2.02 -1.30 -4.19
N ASP A 87 1.00 -0.48 -4.43
CA ASP A 87 0.20 -0.49 -5.65
C ASP A 87 0.51 0.77 -6.45
N SER A 88 1.13 0.59 -7.62
CA SER A 88 1.63 1.69 -8.42
C SER A 88 0.62 2.26 -9.40
N GLY A 89 -0.62 1.75 -9.53
CA GLY A 89 -1.75 2.38 -10.25
C GLY A 89 -1.51 2.89 -11.69
N MET A 90 -0.34 2.62 -12.28
CA MET A 90 0.16 3.18 -13.53
C MET A 90 -0.33 2.33 -14.69
N TYR A 91 -1.10 2.93 -15.60
CA TYR A 91 -1.41 2.38 -16.90
C TYR A 91 -1.54 3.52 -17.93
N HIS A 92 -1.36 3.20 -19.21
CA HIS A 92 -1.22 4.17 -20.30
C HIS A 92 -2.38 5.19 -20.43
N GLY A 93 -3.58 4.86 -19.95
CA GLY A 93 -4.75 5.74 -20.01
C GLY A 93 -5.01 6.58 -18.75
N ASN A 94 -4.15 6.49 -17.72
CA ASN A 94 -4.35 7.21 -16.48
C ASN A 94 -3.55 8.52 -16.47
N SER A 95 -4.23 9.67 -16.48
CA SER A 95 -3.59 10.98 -16.35
C SER A 95 -3.11 11.29 -14.94
N ARG A 96 -3.46 10.46 -13.95
CA ARG A 96 -3.09 10.64 -12.54
C ARG A 96 -2.32 9.43 -12.05
N ASN A 97 -1.00 9.53 -12.11
CA ASN A 97 -0.09 8.50 -11.63
C ASN A 97 -0.20 8.40 -10.09
N TYR A 98 -1.08 7.54 -9.61
CA TYR A 98 -1.26 7.28 -8.19
C TYR A 98 -0.39 6.10 -7.76
N CYS A 99 0.30 6.28 -6.64
CA CYS A 99 1.02 5.22 -5.96
C CYS A 99 0.51 5.16 -4.52
N GLN A 100 0.13 3.98 -4.06
CA GLN A 100 -0.52 3.81 -2.76
C GLN A 100 0.02 2.60 -2.02
N TRP A 101 0.16 2.74 -0.71
CA TRP A 101 0.32 1.59 0.19
C TRP A 101 -1.06 1.04 0.52
N ARG A 102 -1.28 -0.24 0.22
CA ARG A 102 -2.59 -0.90 0.33
C ARG A 102 -2.47 -2.19 1.13
N ALA A 103 -3.61 -2.67 1.61
CA ALA A 103 -3.76 -3.98 2.20
C ALA A 103 -5.15 -4.53 1.86
N ALA A 104 -5.30 -5.86 1.90
CA ALA A 104 -6.59 -6.49 1.67
C ALA A 104 -7.62 -6.08 2.73
N TYR A 105 -8.90 -6.06 2.35
CA TYR A 105 -9.97 -5.74 3.28
C TYR A 105 -10.02 -6.72 4.47
N SER A 106 -9.80 -8.01 4.21
CA SER A 106 -9.72 -9.05 5.24
C SER A 106 -8.62 -8.77 6.26
N PHE A 107 -7.48 -8.19 5.85
CA PHE A 107 -6.43 -7.79 6.78
C PHE A 107 -6.92 -6.72 7.75
N TRP A 108 -7.60 -5.68 7.26
CA TRP A 108 -8.18 -4.64 8.12
C TRP A 108 -9.24 -5.17 9.07
N ASP A 109 -10.05 -6.14 8.65
CA ASP A 109 -11.05 -6.76 9.50
C ASP A 109 -10.44 -7.42 10.75
N THR A 110 -9.25 -8.01 10.63
CA THR A 110 -8.54 -8.60 11.78
C THR A 110 -8.08 -7.58 12.83
N LEU A 111 -8.10 -6.29 12.48
CA LEU A 111 -7.58 -5.19 13.29
C LEU A 111 -8.69 -4.36 13.96
N ILE A 112 -9.96 -4.70 13.71
CA ILE A 112 -11.13 -4.04 14.29
C ILE A 112 -11.19 -4.32 15.79
N VAL A 113 -11.45 -3.28 16.58
CA VAL A 113 -11.64 -3.39 18.04
C VAL A 113 -13.03 -2.97 18.50
N GLU A 114 -13.74 -2.15 17.72
CA GLU A 114 -15.09 -1.68 18.06
C GLU A 114 -15.97 -1.60 16.80
N THR A 115 -17.27 -1.80 16.97
CA THR A 115 -18.28 -1.71 15.90
C THR A 115 -19.55 -1.07 16.43
N TYR A 116 -20.09 -0.11 15.69
CA TYR A 116 -21.35 0.58 15.99
C TYR A 116 -22.27 0.45 14.77
N SER A 117 -23.53 0.08 14.97
CA SER A 117 -24.53 -0.16 13.92
C SER A 117 -25.78 0.69 14.13
#